data_AF-B8C2E0-F1
#
_entry.id   AF-B8C2E0-F1
#
_cell.length_a   1.000
_cell.length_b   1.000
_cell.length_c   1.000
_cell.angle_alpha   90.00
_cell.angle_beta   90.00
_cell.angle_gamma   90.00
#
_symmetry.space_group_name_H-M   'P 1'
#
loop_
_entity.id
_entity.type
_entity.pdbx_description
1 polymer ?
#
loop_
_entity_poly.entity_id
_entity_poly.type
_entity_poly.pdbx_seq_one_letter_code
_entity_poly.pdbx_strand_id
1 'polypeptide(L)'
;MVGLFKDTLTISDTFGRNVLHVAVGLGLSSTIVQTIVDVSPEACWMKDIDKKLPIHFACDTYCGVYEEEDTHVRRQPSRSTILLLVSAAPSSVIEEDMNEINCIEYAILSEAHKSLVSFLHMVSGLEHRKRLGAK
;
A
#
# COMPACT_ATOMS: atom_id res chain seq x y z
N MET A 1 -20.25 11.83 16.16
CA MET A 1 -18.82 12.00 16.49
C MET A 1 -17.88 11.16 15.61
N VAL A 2 -18.37 10.32 14.68
CA VAL A 2 -17.53 9.49 13.78
C VAL A 2 -17.14 10.22 12.47
N GLY A 3 -17.96 11.17 12.00
CA GLY A 3 -17.70 11.90 10.75
C GLY A 3 -16.43 12.78 10.77
N LEU A 4 -16.10 13.39 11.92
CA LEU A 4 -14.88 14.19 12.09
C LEU A 4 -13.60 13.37 12.00
N PHE A 5 -13.65 12.08 12.35
CA PHE A 5 -12.48 11.20 12.28
C PHE A 5 -12.16 10.83 10.83
N LYS A 6 -13.18 10.64 9.99
CA LYS A 6 -13.00 10.23 8.59
C LYS A 6 -12.16 11.23 7.80
N ASP A 7 -12.51 12.51 7.89
CA ASP A 7 -11.82 13.57 7.13
C ASP A 7 -10.37 13.76 7.59
N THR A 8 -10.05 13.42 8.85
CA THR A 8 -8.67 13.49 9.34
C THR A 8 -7.78 12.36 8.81
N LEU A 9 -8.35 11.21 8.44
CA LEU A 9 -7.58 10.07 7.89
C LEU A 9 -7.14 10.31 6.45
N THR A 10 -7.74 11.29 5.77
CA THR A 10 -7.38 11.68 4.40
C THR A 10 -6.41 12.85 4.33
N ILE A 11 -6.11 13.50 5.46
CA ILE A 11 -5.07 14.51 5.56
C ILE A 11 -3.71 13.86 5.28
N SER A 12 -2.93 14.51 4.44
CA SER A 12 -1.56 14.11 4.11
C SER A 12 -0.52 14.89 4.91
N ASP A 13 0.63 14.27 5.12
CA ASP A 13 1.83 14.95 5.58
C ASP A 13 2.50 15.78 4.46
N THR A 14 3.67 16.34 4.73
CA THR A 14 4.45 17.15 3.77
C THR A 14 4.87 16.39 2.50
N PHE A 15 4.81 15.06 2.53
CA PHE A 15 5.11 14.19 1.39
C PHE A 15 3.84 13.67 0.71
N GLY A 16 2.66 14.21 1.03
CA GLY A 16 1.41 13.73 0.44
C GLY A 16 0.96 12.38 1.02
N ARG A 17 1.62 11.86 2.06
CA ARG A 17 1.31 10.55 2.64
C ARG A 17 0.16 10.72 3.63
N ASN A 18 -0.94 10.04 3.38
CA ASN A 18 -2.03 9.91 4.36
C ASN A 18 -1.64 8.95 5.50
N VAL A 19 -2.51 8.83 6.50
CA VAL A 19 -2.31 7.94 7.66
C VAL A 19 -2.09 6.47 7.28
N LEU A 20 -2.68 6.00 6.18
CA LEU A 20 -2.57 4.62 5.74
C LEU A 20 -1.16 4.32 5.19
N HIS A 21 -0.55 5.24 4.42
CA HIS A 21 0.85 5.13 4.01
C HIS A 21 1.78 4.98 5.21
N VAL A 22 1.61 5.86 6.21
CA VAL A 22 2.42 5.86 7.43
C VAL A 22 2.21 4.56 8.21
N ALA A 23 0.97 4.13 8.41
CA ALA A 23 0.65 2.92 9.15
C ALA A 23 1.27 1.66 8.53
N VAL A 24 1.19 1.52 7.21
CA VAL A 24 1.73 0.33 6.52
C VAL A 24 3.24 0.38 6.38
N GLY A 25 3.83 1.55 6.10
CA GLY A 25 5.28 1.74 6.05
C GLY A 25 5.96 1.50 7.41
N LEU A 26 5.29 1.84 8.52
CA LEU A 26 5.76 1.50 9.86
C LEU A 26 5.51 0.04 10.26
N GLY A 27 4.82 -0.74 9.42
CA GLY A 27 4.50 -2.13 9.72
C GLY A 27 3.56 -2.29 10.92
N LEU A 28 2.60 -1.37 11.09
CA LEU A 28 1.58 -1.50 12.13
C LEU A 28 0.74 -2.76 11.91
N SER A 29 0.10 -3.25 12.98
CA SER A 29 -0.68 -4.48 12.94
C SER A 29 -1.83 -4.39 11.93
N SER A 30 -2.18 -5.52 11.32
CA SER A 30 -3.28 -5.58 10.35
C SER A 30 -4.62 -5.14 10.96
N THR A 31 -4.81 -5.22 12.28
CA THR A 31 -6.00 -4.70 12.97
C THR A 31 -6.09 -3.18 12.90
N ILE A 32 -4.96 -2.47 13.08
CA ILE A 32 -4.93 -1.01 12.97
C ILE A 32 -5.17 -0.61 11.51
N VAL A 33 -4.49 -1.27 10.58
CA VAL A 33 -4.69 -1.05 9.14
C VAL A 33 -6.14 -1.29 8.73
N GLN A 34 -6.74 -2.40 9.18
CA GLN A 34 -8.15 -2.71 8.93
C GLN A 34 -9.07 -1.59 9.43
N THR A 35 -8.83 -1.10 10.65
CA THR A 35 -9.65 -0.04 11.24
C THR A 35 -9.61 1.24 10.39
N ILE A 36 -8.42 1.60 9.87
CA ILE A 36 -8.25 2.76 8.99
C ILE A 36 -8.99 2.54 7.67
N VAL A 37 -8.84 1.37 7.05
CA VAL A 37 -9.49 1.00 5.78
C VAL A 37 -11.01 0.98 5.91
N ASP A 38 -11.55 0.49 7.03
CA ASP A 38 -12.99 0.43 7.28
C ASP A 38 -13.61 1.82 7.42
N VAL A 39 -12.88 2.77 8.02
CA VAL A 39 -13.35 4.15 8.19
C VAL A 39 -13.19 4.96 6.90
N SER A 40 -12.11 4.74 6.16
CA SER A 40 -11.72 5.54 4.99
C SER A 40 -11.11 4.68 3.87
N PRO A 41 -11.92 3.88 3.14
CA PRO A 41 -11.43 3.03 2.05
C PRO A 41 -10.79 3.82 0.90
N GLU A 42 -11.19 5.08 0.70
CA GLU A 42 -10.57 6.00 -0.25
C GLU A 42 -9.07 6.24 0.04
N ALA A 43 -8.61 6.00 1.26
CA ALA A 43 -7.20 6.14 1.62
C ALA A 43 -6.30 5.14 0.91
N CYS A 44 -6.83 3.99 0.48
CA CYS A 44 -6.11 3.03 -0.34
C CYS A 44 -5.76 3.55 -1.73
N TRP A 45 -6.44 4.62 -2.18
CA TRP A 45 -6.34 5.18 -3.53
C TRP A 45 -5.68 6.56 -3.60
N MET A 46 -5.39 7.16 -2.46
CA MET A 46 -4.63 8.40 -2.42
C MET A 46 -3.17 8.13 -2.70
N LYS A 47 -2.62 8.90 -3.63
CA LYS A 47 -1.22 8.87 -4.01
C LYS A 47 -0.44 9.92 -3.23
N ASP A 48 0.78 9.59 -2.82
CA ASP A 48 1.74 10.55 -2.27
C ASP A 48 2.39 11.41 -3.39
N ILE A 49 3.38 12.23 -3.04
CA ILE A 49 4.08 13.08 -4.02
C ILE A 49 4.81 12.29 -5.12
N ASP A 50 5.22 11.05 -4.82
CA ASP A 50 5.89 10.14 -5.75
C ASP A 50 4.89 9.30 -6.55
N LYS A 51 3.60 9.63 -6.46
CA LYS A 51 2.49 8.85 -7.02
C LYS A 51 2.34 7.44 -6.41
N LYS A 52 2.99 7.16 -5.29
CA LYS A 52 2.89 5.87 -4.61
C LYS A 52 1.59 5.80 -3.82
N LEU A 53 0.88 4.69 -3.99
CA LEU A 53 -0.23 4.26 -3.15
C LEU A 53 0.25 3.53 -1.89
N PRO A 54 -0.57 3.37 -0.84
CA PRO A 54 -0.20 2.63 0.37
C PRO A 54 0.26 1.19 0.10
N ILE A 55 -0.25 0.54 -0.95
CA ILE A 55 0.19 -0.82 -1.32
C ILE A 55 1.66 -0.88 -1.74
N HIS A 56 2.23 0.19 -2.29
CA HIS A 56 3.67 0.26 -2.60
C HIS A 56 4.48 0.22 -1.31
N PHE A 57 4.13 1.05 -0.34
CA PHE A 57 4.75 1.07 1.00
C PHE A 57 4.60 -0.27 1.72
N ALA A 58 3.45 -0.93 1.59
CA ALA A 58 3.24 -2.25 2.20
C ALA A 58 4.10 -3.36 1.57
N CYS A 59 4.49 -3.20 0.30
CA CYS A 59 5.35 -4.13 -0.44
C CYS A 59 6.84 -3.75 -0.37
N ASP A 60 7.15 -2.52 0.03
CA ASP A 60 8.50 -1.98 0.12
C ASP A 60 9.05 -2.07 1.54
N THR A 61 10.04 -2.93 1.71
CA THR A 61 10.71 -3.16 3.00
C THR A 61 11.90 -2.24 3.23
N TYR A 62 12.27 -1.46 2.20
CA TYR A 62 13.28 -0.42 2.26
C TYR A 62 12.71 0.95 2.56
N CYS A 63 11.38 1.08 2.64
CA CYS A 63 10.70 2.31 3.00
C CYS A 63 10.88 2.62 4.49
N GLY A 64 12.06 3.10 4.86
CA GLY A 64 12.29 3.73 6.15
C GLY A 64 11.52 5.04 6.19
N VAL A 65 10.40 5.07 6.92
CA VAL A 65 9.60 6.29 7.13
C VAL A 65 10.40 7.36 7.92
N TYR A 66 11.60 7.02 8.43
CA TYR A 66 12.52 7.90 9.13
C TYR A 66 13.98 7.65 8.67
N GLU A 67 14.74 8.74 8.51
CA GLU A 67 16.17 8.72 8.14
C GLU A 67 17.12 8.48 9.32
N GLU A 68 16.60 8.11 10.51
CA GLU A 68 17.43 8.06 11.74
C GLU A 68 17.99 6.67 12.05
N GLU A 69 19.31 6.57 11.84
CA GLU A 69 20.31 5.67 12.45
C GLU A 69 20.09 4.14 12.40
N ASP A 70 20.73 3.53 11.39
CA ASP A 70 21.48 2.26 11.36
C ASP A 70 20.83 0.96 11.90
N THR A 71 19.55 1.00 12.24
CA THR A 71 18.75 -0.18 12.60
C THR A 71 17.70 -0.43 11.52
N HIS A 72 18.16 -0.62 10.26
CA HIS A 72 17.31 -1.12 9.18
C HIS A 72 16.87 -2.56 9.47
N VAL A 73 15.91 -2.73 10.38
CA VAL A 73 15.18 -3.98 10.55
C VAL A 73 14.37 -4.16 9.28
N ARG A 74 14.91 -4.99 8.36
CA ARG A 74 14.19 -5.49 7.18
C ARG A 74 12.87 -6.10 7.63
N ARG A 75 11.79 -5.35 7.55
CA ARG A 75 10.45 -5.83 7.88
C ARG A 75 9.86 -6.44 6.64
N GLN A 76 9.61 -7.74 6.62
CA GLN A 76 8.95 -8.36 5.48
C GLN A 76 7.53 -7.81 5.26
N PRO A 77 7.04 -7.80 4.01
CA PRO A 77 5.68 -7.37 3.72
C PRO A 77 4.67 -8.26 4.44
N SER A 78 3.83 -7.64 5.28
CA SER A 78 2.78 -8.37 6.01
C SER A 78 1.74 -8.87 5.01
N ARG A 79 1.67 -10.20 4.82
CA ARG A 79 0.66 -10.83 3.96
C ARG A 79 -0.76 -10.38 4.34
N SER A 80 -1.06 -10.32 5.63
CA SER A 80 -2.36 -9.87 6.12
C SER A 80 -2.65 -8.43 5.67
N THR A 81 -1.70 -7.51 5.88
CA THR A 81 -1.83 -6.10 5.46
C THR A 81 -2.04 -5.98 3.95
N ILE A 82 -1.26 -6.70 3.14
CA ILE A 82 -1.41 -6.68 1.68
C ILE A 82 -2.78 -7.23 1.25
N LEU A 83 -3.24 -8.32 1.86
CA LEU A 83 -4.57 -8.88 1.56
C LEU A 83 -5.68 -7.86 1.86
N LEU A 84 -5.56 -7.10 2.95
CA LEU A 84 -6.54 -6.06 3.29
C LEU A 84 -6.56 -4.94 2.25
N LEU A 85 -5.39 -4.41 1.88
CA LEU A 85 -5.28 -3.35 0.88
C LEU A 85 -5.80 -3.80 -0.49
N VAL A 86 -5.43 -5.00 -0.93
CA VAL A 86 -5.90 -5.57 -2.21
C VAL A 86 -7.41 -5.84 -2.18
N SER A 87 -7.96 -6.23 -1.03
CA SER A 87 -9.40 -6.45 -0.89
C SER A 87 -10.19 -5.14 -0.95
N ALA A 88 -9.64 -4.05 -0.40
CA ALA A 88 -10.24 -2.73 -0.46
C ALA A 88 -10.05 -2.03 -1.82
N ALA A 89 -8.91 -2.25 -2.48
CA ALA A 89 -8.49 -1.58 -3.70
C ALA A 89 -7.77 -2.54 -4.66
N PRO A 90 -8.46 -3.47 -5.32
CA PRO A 90 -7.79 -4.51 -6.13
C PRO A 90 -7.02 -3.94 -7.30
N SER A 91 -7.56 -2.90 -7.95
CA SER A 91 -6.90 -2.25 -9.09
C SER A 91 -5.63 -1.48 -8.70
N SER A 92 -5.34 -1.28 -7.40
CA SER A 92 -4.11 -0.59 -6.97
C SER A 92 -2.86 -1.39 -7.30
N VAL A 93 -3.00 -2.71 -7.51
CA VAL A 93 -1.90 -3.63 -7.83
C VAL A 93 -1.28 -3.35 -9.20
N ILE A 94 -2.03 -2.73 -10.11
CA ILE A 94 -1.60 -2.40 -11.48
C ILE A 94 -1.29 -0.92 -11.65
N GLU A 95 -1.30 -0.15 -10.56
CA GLU A 95 -0.91 1.25 -10.59
C GLU A 95 0.61 1.35 -10.46
N GLU A 96 1.16 2.22 -11.29
CA GLU A 96 2.57 2.58 -11.27
C GLU A 96 2.75 3.90 -10.54
N ASP A 97 3.88 4.02 -9.85
CA ASP A 97 4.34 5.25 -9.24
C ASP A 97 5.03 6.18 -10.27
N MET A 98 5.71 7.24 -9.80
CA MET A 98 6.41 8.19 -10.67
C MET A 98 7.58 7.59 -11.45
N ASN A 99 8.10 6.45 -11.00
CA ASN A 99 9.22 5.74 -11.59
C ASN A 99 8.77 4.59 -12.50
N GLU A 100 7.47 4.53 -12.83
CA GLU A 100 6.86 3.43 -13.58
C GLU A 100 6.96 2.08 -12.83
N ILE A 101 7.09 2.14 -11.49
CA ILE A 101 7.22 0.95 -10.64
C ILE A 101 5.88 0.62 -9.99
N ASN A 102 5.45 -0.64 -10.09
CA ASN A 102 4.25 -1.14 -9.42
C ASN A 102 4.57 -1.86 -8.10
N CYS A 103 3.54 -2.14 -7.29
CA CYS A 103 3.75 -2.77 -5.98
C CYS A 103 4.37 -4.19 -6.05
N ILE A 104 4.24 -4.90 -7.17
CA ILE A 104 4.81 -6.25 -7.34
C ILE A 104 6.32 -6.17 -7.45
N GLU A 105 6.84 -5.17 -8.17
CA GLU A 105 8.27 -4.93 -8.29
C GLU A 105 8.89 -4.56 -6.94
N TYR A 106 8.23 -3.73 -6.15
CA TYR A 106 8.63 -3.48 -4.76
C TYR A 106 8.68 -4.77 -3.92
N ALA A 107 7.67 -5.64 -4.06
CA ALA A 107 7.65 -6.92 -3.36
C ALA A 107 8.82 -7.83 -3.79
N ILE A 108 9.17 -7.85 -5.08
CA ILE A 108 10.30 -8.62 -5.61
C ILE A 108 11.64 -8.05 -5.09
N LEU A 109 11.84 -6.73 -5.19
CA LEU A 109 13.03 -6.04 -4.70
C LEU A 109 13.21 -6.25 -3.19
N SER A 110 12.11 -6.34 -2.46
CA SER A 110 12.05 -6.62 -1.02
C SER A 110 12.18 -8.10 -0.65
N GLU A 111 12.49 -8.98 -1.61
CA GLU A 111 12.63 -10.43 -1.39
C GLU A 111 11.37 -11.06 -0.75
N ALA A 112 10.19 -10.53 -1.09
CA ALA A 112 8.93 -11.05 -0.59
C ALA A 112 8.73 -12.52 -0.98
N HIS A 113 8.05 -13.27 -0.10
CA HIS A 113 7.84 -14.69 -0.32
C HIS A 113 7.13 -14.96 -1.67
N LYS A 114 7.60 -15.98 -2.41
CA LYS A 114 7.06 -16.36 -3.74
C LYS A 114 5.53 -16.47 -3.77
N SER A 115 4.91 -16.98 -2.72
CA SER A 115 3.45 -17.11 -2.64
C SER A 115 2.70 -15.78 -2.59
N LEU A 116 3.32 -14.73 -2.04
CA LEU A 116 2.78 -13.38 -2.02
C LEU A 116 2.92 -12.73 -3.41
N VAL A 117 4.10 -12.83 -4.03
CA VAL A 117 4.35 -12.33 -5.39
C VAL A 117 3.41 -13.01 -6.39
N SER A 118 3.22 -14.32 -6.28
CA SER A 118 2.29 -15.08 -7.13
C SER A 118 0.84 -14.61 -6.96
N PHE A 119 0.43 -14.29 -5.73
CA PHE A 119 -0.89 -13.75 -5.44
C PHE A 119 -1.08 -12.36 -6.09
N LEU A 120 -0.11 -11.46 -5.95
CA LEU A 120 -0.17 -10.13 -6.56
C LEU A 120 -0.21 -10.21 -8.10
N HIS A 121 0.60 -11.08 -8.71
CA HIS A 121 0.54 -11.31 -10.16
C HIS A 121 -0.83 -11.84 -10.62
N MET A 122 -1.44 -12.76 -9.87
CA MET A 122 -2.77 -13.27 -10.19
C MET A 122 -3.80 -12.14 -10.19
N VAL A 123 -3.78 -11.27 -9.18
CA VAL A 123 -4.68 -10.11 -9.09
C VAL A 123 -4.40 -9.12 -10.21
N SER A 124 -3.14 -8.78 -10.48
CA SER A 124 -2.74 -7.93 -11.61
C SER A 124 -3.32 -8.42 -12.94
N GLY A 125 -3.18 -9.72 -13.23
CA GLY A 125 -3.72 -10.31 -14.45
C GLY A 125 -5.25 -10.21 -14.55
N LEU A 126 -5.97 -10.29 -13.42
CA LEU A 126 -7.43 -10.07 -13.39
C LEU A 126 -7.78 -8.60 -13.66
N GLU A 127 -7.07 -7.68 -13.03
CA GLU A 127 -7.33 -6.24 -13.13
C GLU A 127 -6.99 -5.68 -14.51
N HIS A 128 -5.89 -6.13 -15.14
CA HIS A 128 -5.60 -5.77 -16.54
C HIS A 128 -6.69 -6.23 -17.50
N ARG A 129 -7.22 -7.45 -17.33
CA ARG A 129 -8.34 -7.95 -18.16
C ARG A 129 -9.59 -7.10 -17.98
N LYS A 130 -9.92 -6.72 -16.74
CA LYS A 130 -11.06 -5.82 -16.46
C LYS A 130 -10.87 -4.45 -17.11
N ARG A 131 -9.67 -3.86 -17.00
CA ARG A 131 -9.34 -2.55 -17.60
C ARG A 131 -9.47 -2.55 -19.13
N LEU A 132 -9.11 -3.65 -19.79
CA LEU A 132 -9.24 -3.79 -21.25
C LEU A 132 -10.69 -4.02 -21.71
N GLY A 133 -11.50 -4.72 -20.90
CA GLY A 133 -12.92 -4.96 -21.21
C GLY A 133 -13.87 -3.81 -20.85
N ALA A 134 -13.38 -2.75 -20.21
CA ALA A 134 -14.15 -1.56 -19.84
C ALA A 134 -14.04 -0.40 -20.85
N LYS A 135 -13.32 -0.60 -21.96
CA LYS A 135 -13.22 0.33 -23.10
C LYS A 135 -14.15 -0.12 -24.21
#